data_AF-A0A249SUB4-F1
#
_entry.id   AF-A0A249SUB4-F1
#
_cell.length_a   1.000
_cell.length_b   1.000
_cell.length_c   1.000
_cell.angle_alpha   90.00
_cell.angle_beta   90.00
_cell.angle_gamma   90.00
#
_symmetry.space_group_name_H-M   'P 1'
#
loop_
_entity.id
_entity.type
_entity.pdbx_description
1 polymer ?
#
loop_
_entity_poly.entity_id
_entity_poly.type
_entity_poly.pdbx_seq_one_letter_code
_entity_poly.pdbx_strand_id
1 'polypeptide(L)'
;MKTLDSIIDELNKLERFLIDAHPLDGIFDPEDWNKFYYTDELLEKFEQVMLMHDETMLMYLTLISSEDGLSNKYTDVLCRLLKASWHNSQEDITEMLGDIKDPASIDALYERALDIPENDDMRALARKCIWALLAINTPEAIKKIELLAALDDKYISNFAAVRLGWKEDK
;
A
#
# COMPACT_ATOMS: atom_id res chain seq x y z
N MET A 1 7.08 -12.53 -22.74
CA MET A 1 6.45 -11.59 -21.79
C MET A 1 5.25 -10.95 -22.45
N LYS A 2 4.08 -10.90 -21.79
CA LYS A 2 2.88 -10.23 -22.31
C LYS A 2 3.10 -8.70 -22.32
N THR A 3 2.19 -7.93 -22.92
CA THR A 3 2.18 -6.47 -22.74
C THR A 3 1.32 -6.11 -21.54
N LEU A 4 1.58 -4.97 -20.89
CA LEU A 4 0.76 -4.50 -19.77
C LEU A 4 -0.73 -4.37 -20.17
N ASP A 5 -1.02 -3.80 -21.34
CA ASP A 5 -2.41 -3.67 -21.82
C ASP A 5 -3.07 -5.04 -22.03
N SER A 6 -2.33 -6.06 -22.49
CA SER A 6 -2.87 -7.42 -22.64
C SER A 6 -3.18 -8.07 -21.28
N ILE A 7 -2.40 -7.77 -20.25
CA ILE A 7 -2.66 -8.26 -18.88
C ILE A 7 -3.92 -7.58 -18.34
N ILE A 8 -4.04 -6.26 -18.49
CA ILE A 8 -5.22 -5.49 -18.08
C ILE A 8 -6.48 -5.98 -18.81
N ASP A 9 -6.39 -6.25 -20.11
CA ASP A 9 -7.49 -6.83 -20.90
C ASP A 9 -7.91 -8.23 -20.42
N GLU A 10 -6.97 -9.02 -19.89
CA GLU A 10 -7.29 -10.31 -19.27
C GLU A 10 -8.01 -10.13 -17.93
N LEU A 11 -7.52 -9.23 -17.06
CA LEU A 11 -8.18 -8.90 -15.80
C LEU A 11 -9.62 -8.41 -16.01
N ASN A 12 -9.84 -7.52 -16.97
CA ASN A 12 -11.16 -7.03 -17.36
C ASN A 12 -12.11 -8.17 -17.82
N LYS A 13 -11.59 -9.26 -18.38
CA LYS A 13 -12.40 -10.42 -18.80
C LYS A 13 -12.75 -11.32 -17.62
N LEU A 14 -11.89 -11.38 -16.60
CA LEU A 14 -12.06 -12.23 -15.43
C LEU A 14 -13.17 -11.73 -14.50
N GLU A 15 -13.49 -10.43 -14.52
CA GLU A 15 -14.70 -9.89 -13.86
C GLU A 15 -16.01 -10.54 -14.32
N ARG A 16 -16.01 -11.34 -15.40
CA ARG A 16 -17.20 -12.09 -15.86
C ARG A 16 -17.30 -13.53 -15.37
N PHE A 17 -16.29 -14.13 -14.74
CA PHE A 17 -16.37 -15.52 -14.27
C PHE A 17 -15.52 -15.75 -13.01
N LEU A 18 -16.19 -16.19 -11.94
CA LEU A 18 -15.57 -16.55 -10.66
C LEU A 18 -14.69 -17.82 -10.76
N ILE A 19 -13.47 -17.71 -10.21
CA ILE A 19 -12.72 -18.67 -9.36
C ILE A 19 -12.20 -19.95 -10.07
N ASP A 20 -10.90 -20.23 -10.16
CA ASP A 20 -10.05 -20.87 -9.13
C ASP A 20 -8.53 -20.56 -9.25
N ALA A 21 -8.11 -19.68 -10.17
CA ALA A 21 -6.69 -19.33 -10.40
C ALA A 21 -6.42 -17.86 -10.02
N HIS A 22 -5.24 -17.56 -9.48
CA HIS A 22 -4.83 -16.16 -9.33
C HIS A 22 -4.76 -15.57 -10.74
N PRO A 23 -5.37 -14.40 -11.00
CA PRO A 23 -5.57 -13.91 -12.36
C PRO A 23 -4.26 -13.58 -13.09
N LEU A 24 -3.14 -13.58 -12.36
CA LEU A 24 -1.78 -13.38 -12.87
C LEU A 24 -0.93 -14.67 -12.90
N ASP A 25 -1.50 -15.83 -12.56
CA ASP A 25 -0.78 -17.12 -12.58
C ASP A 25 -0.21 -17.40 -13.98
N GLY A 26 1.12 -17.57 -14.05
CA GLY A 26 1.85 -17.81 -15.30
C GLY A 26 2.05 -16.58 -16.20
N ILE A 27 1.62 -15.37 -15.76
CA ILE A 27 2.01 -14.10 -16.39
C ILE A 27 3.39 -13.68 -15.89
N PHE A 28 3.58 -13.75 -14.58
CA PHE A 28 4.87 -13.60 -13.91
C PHE A 28 5.38 -15.00 -13.56
N ASP A 29 6.62 -15.29 -13.95
CA ASP A 29 7.27 -16.54 -13.58
C ASP A 29 7.80 -16.38 -12.14
N PRO A 30 7.33 -17.17 -11.16
CA PRO A 30 7.77 -17.05 -9.77
C PRO A 30 9.26 -17.37 -9.58
N GLU A 31 9.90 -18.03 -10.55
CA GLU A 31 11.35 -18.26 -10.58
C GLU A 31 12.11 -17.15 -11.33
N ASP A 32 11.42 -16.16 -11.88
CA ASP A 32 12.03 -15.02 -12.54
C ASP A 32 12.40 -13.94 -11.52
N TRP A 33 13.71 -13.87 -11.25
CA TRP A 33 14.29 -12.88 -10.34
C TRP A 33 14.43 -11.50 -11.00
N ASN A 34 14.16 -11.35 -12.30
CA ASN A 34 14.11 -10.05 -12.95
C ASN A 34 12.73 -9.44 -12.73
N LYS A 35 12.60 -8.69 -11.64
CA LYS A 35 11.45 -7.82 -11.39
C LYS A 35 11.55 -6.53 -12.21
N PHE A 36 10.46 -5.76 -12.26
CA PHE A 36 10.36 -4.39 -12.79
C PHE A 36 10.21 -4.28 -14.32
N TYR A 37 9.46 -5.18 -14.96
CA TYR A 37 9.28 -5.18 -16.41
C TYR A 37 8.43 -4.02 -16.92
N TYR A 38 7.46 -3.58 -16.14
CA TYR A 38 6.47 -2.60 -16.58
C TYR A 38 6.50 -1.32 -15.75
N THR A 39 7.61 -1.05 -15.05
CA THR A 39 7.63 0.02 -14.04
C THR A 39 7.26 1.38 -14.61
N ASP A 40 7.78 1.73 -15.79
CA ASP A 40 7.50 3.04 -16.38
C ASP A 40 6.06 3.09 -16.94
N GLU A 41 5.55 2.01 -17.57
CA GLU A 41 4.16 1.96 -18.02
C GLU A 41 3.15 1.95 -16.86
N LEU A 42 3.45 1.25 -15.76
CA LEU A 42 2.61 1.21 -14.56
C LEU A 42 2.51 2.60 -13.93
N LEU A 43 3.62 3.34 -13.84
CA LEU A 43 3.61 4.72 -13.35
C LEU A 43 2.74 5.64 -14.21
N GLU A 44 2.83 5.54 -15.53
CA GLU A 44 1.95 6.29 -16.43
C GLU A 44 0.46 5.95 -16.20
N LYS A 45 0.13 4.67 -16.00
CA LYS A 45 -1.24 4.23 -15.72
C LYS A 45 -1.73 4.70 -14.34
N PHE A 46 -0.88 4.71 -13.31
CA PHE A 46 -1.26 5.25 -12.00
C PHE A 46 -1.61 6.75 -12.10
N GLU A 47 -0.87 7.54 -12.89
CA GLU A 47 -1.20 8.94 -13.12
C GLU A 47 -2.53 9.12 -13.86
N GLN A 48 -2.81 8.26 -14.85
CA GLN A 48 -4.09 8.27 -15.55
C GLN A 48 -5.25 7.95 -14.61
N VAL A 49 -5.08 6.93 -13.77
CA VAL A 49 -6.07 6.54 -12.75
C VAL A 49 -6.34 7.67 -11.76
N MET A 50 -5.29 8.37 -11.32
CA MET A 50 -5.43 9.55 -10.46
C MET A 50 -6.26 10.66 -11.10
N LEU A 51 -6.19 10.86 -12.43
CA LEU A 51 -6.98 11.85 -13.15
C LEU A 51 -8.43 11.40 -13.39
N MET A 52 -8.63 10.11 -13.65
CA MET A 52 -9.93 9.54 -14.02
C MET A 52 -10.75 9.06 -12.82
N HIS A 53 -10.12 8.91 -11.64
CA HIS A 53 -10.69 8.30 -10.44
C HIS A 53 -11.25 6.89 -10.72
N ASP A 54 -10.50 6.08 -11.47
CA ASP A 54 -10.89 4.72 -11.85
C ASP A 54 -10.44 3.72 -10.78
N GLU A 55 -11.34 3.41 -9.83
CA GLU A 55 -11.07 2.50 -8.72
C GLU A 55 -10.79 1.06 -9.17
N THR A 56 -11.48 0.57 -10.20
CA THR A 56 -11.24 -0.78 -10.74
C THR A 56 -9.85 -0.87 -11.35
N MET A 57 -9.46 0.14 -12.15
CA MET A 57 -8.13 0.16 -12.72
C MET A 57 -7.06 0.30 -11.63
N LEU A 58 -7.29 1.11 -10.59
CA LEU A 58 -6.38 1.19 -9.44
C LEU A 58 -6.11 -0.19 -8.83
N MET A 59 -7.16 -0.97 -8.57
CA MET A 59 -7.06 -2.31 -8.00
C MET A 59 -6.23 -3.26 -8.87
N TYR A 60 -6.36 -3.17 -10.20
CA TYR A 60 -5.53 -3.98 -11.10
C TYR A 60 -4.07 -3.52 -11.09
N LEU A 61 -3.82 -2.21 -11.05
CA LEU A 61 -2.46 -1.69 -11.02
C LEU A 61 -1.74 -2.05 -9.72
N THR A 62 -2.41 -2.01 -8.56
CA THR A 62 -1.81 -2.45 -7.29
C THR A 62 -1.43 -3.93 -7.36
N LEU A 63 -2.32 -4.78 -7.88
CA LEU A 63 -2.07 -6.21 -8.06
C LEU A 63 -0.89 -6.50 -9.00
N ILE A 64 -0.91 -5.92 -10.20
CA ILE A 64 0.15 -6.13 -11.20
C ILE A 64 1.49 -5.61 -10.68
N SER A 65 1.52 -4.46 -10.01
CA SER A 65 2.76 -3.87 -9.50
C SER A 65 3.40 -4.71 -8.38
N SER A 66 2.60 -5.35 -7.53
CA SER A 66 3.10 -6.25 -6.49
C SER A 66 3.77 -7.49 -7.06
N GLU A 67 3.23 -8.04 -8.16
CA GLU A 67 3.84 -9.16 -8.88
C GLU A 67 5.08 -8.73 -9.69
N ASP A 68 4.97 -7.64 -10.47
CA ASP A 68 6.06 -7.13 -11.31
C ASP A 68 7.25 -6.66 -10.47
N GLY A 69 6.99 -5.97 -9.37
CA GLY A 69 8.00 -5.45 -8.44
C GLY A 69 7.78 -3.99 -8.08
N LEU A 70 7.96 -3.70 -6.80
CA LEU A 70 7.83 -2.36 -6.22
C LEU A 70 9.19 -1.70 -6.00
N SER A 71 9.39 -0.54 -6.60
CA SER A 71 10.58 0.31 -6.41
C SER A 71 10.20 1.67 -5.83
N ASN A 72 11.19 2.45 -5.40
CA ASN A 72 10.96 3.80 -4.88
C ASN A 72 10.40 4.79 -5.91
N LYS A 73 10.37 4.44 -7.21
CA LYS A 73 9.71 5.27 -8.22
C LYS A 73 8.20 5.41 -7.98
N TYR A 74 7.56 4.42 -7.33
CA TYR A 74 6.13 4.47 -7.04
C TYR A 74 5.79 5.32 -5.82
N THR A 75 6.76 5.68 -4.97
CA THR A 75 6.50 6.31 -3.67
C THR A 75 5.62 7.56 -3.78
N ASP A 76 5.92 8.46 -4.72
CA ASP A 76 5.19 9.72 -4.87
C ASP A 76 3.70 9.49 -5.21
N VAL A 77 3.42 8.67 -6.22
CA VAL A 77 2.03 8.43 -6.67
C VAL A 77 1.24 7.64 -5.62
N LEU A 78 1.88 6.69 -4.93
CA LEU A 78 1.26 5.94 -3.84
C LEU A 78 0.96 6.82 -2.63
N CYS A 79 1.83 7.77 -2.28
CA CYS A 79 1.57 8.76 -1.24
C CYS A 79 0.37 9.66 -1.58
N ARG A 80 0.21 10.05 -2.86
CA ARG A 80 -0.97 10.81 -3.31
C ARG A 80 -2.25 9.98 -3.26
N LEU A 81 -2.18 8.73 -3.72
CA LEU A 81 -3.30 7.78 -3.67
C LEU A 81 -3.71 7.47 -2.22
N LEU A 82 -2.77 7.32 -1.29
CA LEU A 82 -3.09 7.06 0.12
C LEU A 82 -3.99 8.15 0.74
N LYS A 83 -3.84 9.40 0.27
CA LYS A 83 -4.61 10.58 0.69
C LYS A 83 -5.91 10.78 -0.10
N ALA A 84 -6.10 10.06 -1.21
CA ALA A 84 -7.29 10.18 -2.02
C ALA A 84 -8.51 9.51 -1.36
N SER A 85 -9.67 10.14 -1.53
CA SER A 85 -10.95 9.71 -0.96
C SER A 85 -11.89 9.03 -1.95
N TRP A 86 -11.47 8.85 -3.20
CA TRP A 86 -12.31 8.34 -4.29
C TRP A 86 -12.23 6.81 -4.48
N HIS A 87 -11.39 6.12 -3.71
CA HIS A 87 -11.23 4.66 -3.74
C HIS A 87 -11.09 4.06 -2.33
N ASN A 88 -11.09 2.73 -2.25
CA ASN A 88 -10.93 1.95 -1.01
C ASN A 88 -9.60 1.17 -0.92
N SER A 89 -8.67 1.33 -1.87
CA SER A 89 -7.38 0.62 -1.91
C SER A 89 -6.33 1.06 -0.88
N GLN A 90 -6.69 1.79 0.19
CA GLN A 90 -5.68 2.36 1.10
C GLN A 90 -4.92 1.32 1.90
N GLU A 91 -5.53 0.16 2.16
CA GLU A 91 -4.82 -0.95 2.77
C GLU A 91 -3.73 -1.52 1.84
N ASP A 92 -4.05 -1.74 0.57
CA ASP A 92 -3.09 -2.24 -0.44
C ASP A 92 -1.95 -1.24 -0.64
N ILE A 93 -2.29 0.05 -0.78
CA ILE A 93 -1.30 1.13 -0.94
C ILE A 93 -0.37 1.21 0.28
N THR A 94 -0.92 1.06 1.49
CA THR A 94 -0.12 1.06 2.72
C THR A 94 0.86 -0.11 2.76
N GLU A 95 0.42 -1.29 2.34
CA GLU A 95 1.26 -2.49 2.23
C GLU A 95 2.39 -2.30 1.21
N MET A 96 2.06 -1.81 0.01
CA MET A 96 3.03 -1.49 -1.03
C MET A 96 4.10 -0.48 -0.54
N LEU A 97 3.70 0.58 0.16
CA LEU A 97 4.64 1.54 0.76
C LEU A 97 5.52 0.89 1.84
N GLY A 98 4.96 -0.01 2.63
CA GLY A 98 5.70 -0.80 3.62
C GLY A 98 6.71 -1.79 3.01
N ASP A 99 6.44 -2.28 1.80
CA ASP A 99 7.37 -3.12 1.04
C ASP A 99 8.48 -2.30 0.37
N ILE A 100 8.14 -1.13 -0.17
CA ILE A 100 9.08 -0.19 -0.79
C ILE A 100 10.06 0.37 0.24
N LYS A 101 9.58 0.67 1.45
CA LYS A 101 10.38 1.18 2.60
C LYS A 101 11.11 2.50 2.32
N ASP A 102 10.58 3.31 1.40
CA ASP A 102 11.16 4.61 1.08
C ASP A 102 10.80 5.65 2.16
N PRO A 103 11.79 6.31 2.79
CA PRO A 103 11.55 7.35 3.79
C PRO A 103 10.67 8.50 3.31
N ALA A 104 10.58 8.75 2.00
CA ALA A 104 9.69 9.78 1.45
C ALA A 104 8.19 9.52 1.74
N SER A 105 7.82 8.30 2.15
CA SER A 105 6.44 7.93 2.51
C SER A 105 6.07 8.15 3.98
N ILE A 106 7.03 8.48 4.85
CA ILE A 106 6.83 8.53 6.31
C ILE A 106 5.71 9.49 6.70
N ASP A 107 5.70 10.70 6.15
CA ASP A 107 4.69 11.69 6.49
C ASP A 107 3.30 11.28 6.01
N ALA A 108 3.18 10.71 4.80
CA ALA A 108 1.90 10.24 4.28
C ALA A 108 1.31 9.09 5.12
N LEU A 109 2.16 8.13 5.52
CA LEU A 109 1.77 7.01 6.40
C LEU A 109 1.36 7.51 7.79
N TYR A 110 2.11 8.45 8.35
CA TYR A 110 1.79 9.04 9.66
C TYR A 110 0.48 9.82 9.64
N GLU A 111 0.30 10.71 8.66
CA GLU A 111 -0.94 11.46 8.48
C GLU A 111 -2.14 10.53 8.32
N ARG A 112 -1.99 9.47 7.52
CA ARG A 112 -3.05 8.48 7.34
C ARG A 112 -3.39 7.71 8.61
N ALA A 113 -2.39 7.40 9.44
CA ALA A 113 -2.61 6.77 10.74
C ALA A 113 -3.38 7.67 11.73
N LEU A 114 -3.36 8.99 11.54
CA LEU A 114 -4.14 9.94 12.34
C LEU A 114 -5.57 10.12 11.83
N ASP A 115 -5.77 10.00 10.52
CA ASP A 115 -7.06 10.22 9.85
C ASP A 115 -7.79 8.90 9.58
N ILE A 116 -8.24 8.27 10.67
CA ILE A 116 -9.02 7.03 10.62
C ILE A 116 -10.48 7.34 10.99
N PRO A 117 -11.45 6.91 10.16
CA PRO A 117 -12.86 6.99 10.49
C PRO A 117 -13.18 6.32 11.84
N GLU A 118 -14.03 6.96 12.66
CA GLU A 118 -14.39 6.42 13.98
C GLU A 118 -14.96 4.99 13.92
N ASN A 119 -15.62 4.62 12.81
CA ASN A 119 -16.21 3.31 12.56
C ASN A 119 -15.22 2.22 12.12
N ASP A 120 -13.92 2.52 12.00
CA ASP A 120 -12.88 1.47 11.96
C ASP A 120 -12.62 0.99 13.39
N ASP A 121 -13.48 0.09 13.86
CA ASP A 121 -13.56 -0.40 15.25
C ASP A 121 -12.23 -0.95 15.81
N MET A 122 -11.30 -1.35 14.94
CA MET A 122 -9.98 -1.86 15.34
C MET A 122 -8.82 -1.03 14.81
N ARG A 123 -9.09 0.14 14.21
CA ARG A 123 -8.08 1.01 13.59
C ARG A 123 -7.15 0.22 12.66
N ALA A 124 -7.73 -0.68 11.86
CA ALA A 124 -6.97 -1.63 11.03
C ALA A 124 -6.00 -0.90 10.10
N LEU A 125 -6.46 0.18 9.46
CA LEU A 125 -5.62 0.97 8.56
C LEU A 125 -4.48 1.70 9.30
N ALA A 126 -4.74 2.30 10.47
CA ALA A 126 -3.66 2.91 11.27
C ALA A 126 -2.63 1.87 11.73
N ARG A 127 -3.06 0.66 12.11
CA ARG A 127 -2.14 -0.43 12.48
C ARG A 127 -1.26 -0.86 11.30
N LYS A 128 -1.82 -0.92 10.08
CA LYS A 128 -1.04 -1.15 8.86
C LYS A 128 -0.04 -0.02 8.60
N CYS A 129 -0.44 1.24 8.80
CA CYS A 129 0.48 2.37 8.68
C CYS A 129 1.63 2.28 9.70
N ILE A 130 1.36 1.88 10.95
CA ILE A 130 2.39 1.65 11.97
C ILE A 130 3.34 0.53 11.55
N TRP A 131 2.84 -0.55 10.96
CA TRP A 131 3.69 -1.60 10.42
C TRP A 131 4.58 -1.12 9.28
N ALA A 132 4.04 -0.34 8.34
CA ALA A 132 4.81 0.24 7.24
C ALA A 132 5.91 1.19 7.77
N LEU A 133 5.59 2.04 8.75
CA LEU A 133 6.58 2.88 9.44
C LEU A 133 7.66 2.04 10.13
N LEU A 134 7.28 0.94 10.78
CA LEU A 134 8.25 -0.01 11.37
C LEU A 134 9.15 -0.63 10.31
N ALA A 135 8.61 -0.95 9.14
CA ALA A 135 9.34 -1.55 8.04
C ALA A 135 10.37 -0.57 7.43
N ILE A 136 10.04 0.72 7.36
CA ILE A 136 10.94 1.80 6.94
C ILE A 136 12.11 1.97 7.93
N ASN A 137 11.82 1.88 9.23
CA ASN A 137 12.83 1.80 10.31
C ASN A 137 13.92 2.89 10.33
N THR A 138 13.61 4.10 9.88
CA THR A 138 14.49 5.26 10.04
C THR A 138 14.24 5.96 11.39
N PRO A 139 15.19 6.77 11.91
CA PRO A 139 14.94 7.55 13.12
C PRO A 139 13.69 8.43 13.04
N GLU A 140 13.38 8.94 11.84
CA GLU A 140 12.17 9.72 11.60
C GLU A 140 10.89 8.88 11.69
N ALA A 141 10.89 7.68 11.08
CA ALA A 141 9.76 6.76 11.17
C ALA A 141 9.50 6.34 12.63
N ILE A 142 10.57 6.01 13.38
CA ILE A 142 10.47 5.69 14.81
C ILE A 142 9.88 6.86 15.60
N LYS A 143 10.31 8.09 15.33
CA LYS A 143 9.73 9.28 15.96
C LYS A 143 8.23 9.44 15.67
N LYS A 144 7.77 9.14 14.45
CA LYS A 144 6.33 9.14 14.14
C LYS A 144 5.58 8.08 14.94
N ILE A 145 6.16 6.89 15.11
CA ILE A 145 5.57 5.82 15.92
C ILE A 145 5.50 6.23 17.40
N GLU A 146 6.51 6.91 17.95
CA GLU A 146 6.47 7.48 19.31
C GLU A 146 5.32 8.49 19.47
N LEU A 147 5.08 9.35 18.47
CA LEU A 147 3.94 10.26 18.48
C LEU A 147 2.61 9.51 18.46
N LEU A 148 2.49 8.44 17.66
CA LEU A 148 1.30 7.59 17.64
C LEU A 148 1.09 6.85 18.98
N ALA A 149 2.17 6.45 19.65
CA ALA A 149 2.16 5.81 20.97
C ALA A 149 1.68 6.76 22.09
N ALA A 150 1.67 8.07 21.85
CA ALA A 150 1.24 9.09 22.81
C ALA A 150 -0.20 9.59 22.55
N LEU A 151 -0.94 9.02 21.61
CA LEU A 151 -2.32 9.42 21.31
C LEU A 151 -3.31 8.94 22.37
N ASP A 152 -4.42 9.69 22.50
CA ASP A 152 -5.55 9.31 23.36
C ASP A 152 -6.30 8.06 22.83
N ASP A 153 -6.23 7.78 21.53
CA ASP A 153 -6.82 6.57 20.94
C ASP A 153 -6.01 5.33 21.37
N LYS A 154 -6.58 4.58 22.32
CA LYS A 154 -5.95 3.39 22.93
C LYS A 154 -5.66 2.27 21.95
N TYR A 155 -6.40 2.14 20.85
CA TYR A 155 -6.11 1.11 19.86
C TYR A 155 -4.83 1.43 19.10
N ILE A 156 -4.62 2.71 18.77
CA ILE A 156 -3.43 3.18 18.07
C ILE A 156 -2.24 3.24 19.02
N SER A 157 -2.41 3.87 20.19
CA SER A 157 -1.30 4.12 21.12
C SER A 157 -0.73 2.83 21.71
N ASN A 158 -1.58 1.90 22.15
CA ASN A 158 -1.11 0.61 22.65
C ASN A 158 -0.41 -0.21 21.56
N PHE A 159 -0.94 -0.18 20.34
CA PHE A 159 -0.33 -0.91 19.23
C PHE A 159 1.06 -0.36 18.91
N ALA A 160 1.20 0.97 18.80
CA ALA A 160 2.48 1.63 18.57
C ALA A 160 3.49 1.39 19.72
N ALA A 161 3.07 1.55 20.98
CA ALA A 161 3.90 1.34 22.15
C ALA A 161 4.50 -0.07 22.21
N VAL A 162 3.68 -1.11 21.96
CA VAL A 162 4.14 -2.50 21.91
C VAL A 162 5.23 -2.70 20.85
N ARG A 163 5.11 -2.04 19.69
CA ARG A 163 6.11 -2.14 18.61
C ARG A 163 7.43 -1.44 18.94
N LEU A 164 7.39 -0.42 19.79
CA LEU A 164 8.59 0.22 20.34
C LEU A 164 9.23 -0.58 21.49
N GLY A 165 8.62 -1.71 21.90
CA GLY A 165 9.05 -2.48 23.05
C GLY A 165 8.70 -1.83 24.39
N TRP A 166 7.82 -0.82 24.40
CA TRP A 166 7.28 -0.24 25.62
C TRP A 166 6.31 -1.24 26.23
N LYS A 167 6.44 -1.48 27.54
CA LYS A 167 5.48 -2.30 28.28
C LYS A 167 4.47 -1.37 28.93
N GLU A 168 3.18 -1.72 28.87
CA GLU A 168 2.19 -1.10 29.76
C GLU A 168 2.61 -1.37 31.20
N ASP A 169 2.84 -0.31 31.99
CA ASP A 169 2.85 -0.42 33.45
C ASP A 169 1.43 -0.81 33.86
N LYS A 170 1.26 -2.08 34.23
CA LYS A 170 -0.02 -2.65 34.72
C LYS A 170 -0.39 -2.14 36.10
#